data_AF-A0A010S952-F1
#
_entry.id   AF-A0A010S952-F1
#
_cell.length_a   1.000
_cell.length_b   1.000
_cell.length_c   1.000
_cell.angle_alpha   90.00
_cell.angle_beta   90.00
_cell.angle_gamma   90.00
#
_symmetry.space_group_name_H-M   'P 1'
#
loop_
_entity.id
_entity.type
_entity.pdbx_description
1 polymer ?
#
loop_
_entity_poly.entity_id
_entity_poly.type
_entity_poly.pdbx_seq_one_letter_code
_entity_poly.pdbx_strand_id
1 'polypeptide(L)'
;MWFNAGGSWGASLSSLFLLFTLILNVAAQTFGITLDKAARDDAQRFVYSAKLTFEQDTGTLFNDGQLYGLARAAFNEMQTKFNADKVRFNRQPVMMAAMALGKDVYLSSNLKGGPFLYTYADSRLKPQVVVALERCQTSLQDAAKRGTTVDKQHRTQASCAEVAAVHQYYLDDAVTEAARNDPPPTRIVAYGKAGQDGPIGPQNACGGGDVVRNGVVTWGCKQFMADEQITVPRKPTNNLNLNLPNPFPKFTTTQVSVMCPGHKKP
;
A
#
# COMPACT_ATOMS: atom_id res chain seq x y z
N MET A 1 15.77 0.84 -74.47
CA MET A 1 14.78 0.96 -73.37
C MET A 1 15.29 0.09 -72.23
N TRP A 2 16.10 0.60 -71.29
CA TRP A 2 15.69 1.26 -70.04
C TRP A 2 14.60 0.48 -69.29
N PHE A 3 14.95 -0.14 -68.15
CA PHE A 3 14.60 0.33 -66.80
C PHE A 3 15.48 -0.32 -65.72
N ASN A 4 16.16 0.53 -64.96
CA ASN A 4 16.67 0.27 -63.62
C ASN A 4 15.50 0.28 -62.63
N ALA A 5 15.54 -0.58 -61.61
CA ALA A 5 14.83 -0.35 -60.35
C ALA A 5 15.57 -1.06 -59.21
N GLY A 6 16.60 -0.40 -58.66
CA GLY A 6 17.12 -0.69 -57.34
C GLY A 6 16.21 -0.07 -56.28
N GLY A 7 15.56 -0.89 -55.48
CA GLY A 7 14.78 -0.46 -54.31
C GLY A 7 15.55 -0.75 -53.03
N SER A 8 16.37 0.20 -52.59
CA SER A 8 17.05 0.18 -51.29
C SER A 8 16.03 0.35 -50.15
N TRP A 9 15.84 -0.70 -49.34
CA TRP A 9 15.14 -0.60 -48.06
C TRP A 9 16.09 -0.04 -47.00
N GLY A 10 16.38 1.26 -47.09
CA GLY A 10 17.07 1.99 -46.05
C GLY A 10 16.11 2.32 -44.91
N ALA A 11 15.88 1.37 -44.00
CA ALA A 11 15.26 1.71 -42.72
C ALA A 11 16.19 2.70 -42.00
N SER A 12 15.79 3.97 -41.92
CA SER A 12 16.53 5.00 -41.22
C SER A 12 16.69 4.62 -39.74
N LEU A 13 17.93 4.55 -39.26
CA LEU A 13 18.26 4.33 -37.84
C LEU A 13 17.51 5.28 -36.90
N SER A 14 17.17 6.48 -37.37
CA SER A 14 16.38 7.48 -36.62
C SER A 14 14.91 7.04 -36.42
N SER A 15 14.32 6.36 -37.40
CA SER A 15 12.95 5.81 -37.28
C SER A 15 12.91 4.61 -36.34
N LEU A 16 13.97 3.79 -36.33
CA LEU A 16 14.15 2.70 -35.38
C LEU A 16 14.36 3.20 -33.95
N PHE A 17 15.12 4.28 -33.75
CA PHE A 17 15.31 4.91 -32.44
C PHE A 17 14.03 5.52 -31.87
N LEU A 18 13.21 6.17 -32.69
CA LEU A 18 11.90 6.71 -32.27
C LEU A 18 10.92 5.59 -31.92
N LEU A 19 10.92 4.48 -32.67
CA LEU A 19 10.11 3.31 -32.33
C LEU A 19 10.59 2.66 -31.02
N PHE A 20 11.91 2.59 -30.79
CA PHE A 20 12.48 2.03 -29.57
C PHE A 20 12.21 2.90 -28.34
N THR A 21 12.23 4.23 -28.45
CA THR A 21 11.87 5.14 -27.34
C THR A 21 10.37 5.19 -27.06
N LEU A 22 9.50 4.99 -28.06
CA LEU A 22 8.05 4.87 -27.84
C LEU A 22 7.64 3.51 -27.23
N ILE A 23 8.33 2.42 -27.57
CA ILE A 23 8.01 1.08 -27.04
C ILE A 23 8.54 0.86 -25.61
N LEU A 24 9.56 1.61 -25.17
CA LEU A 24 10.11 1.50 -23.81
C LEU A 24 9.30 2.21 -22.71
N ASN A 25 8.28 3.00 -23.05
CA ASN A 25 7.61 3.87 -22.06
C ASN A 25 6.63 3.18 -21.10
N VAL A 26 6.13 1.97 -21.42
CA VAL A 26 5.04 1.35 -20.62
C VAL A 26 5.56 0.26 -19.67
N ALA A 27 6.69 -0.37 -19.97
CA ALA A 27 7.20 -1.50 -19.19
C ALA A 27 8.10 -1.11 -18.00
N ALA A 28 8.52 0.16 -17.89
CA ALA A 28 9.58 0.58 -16.97
C ALA A 28 9.18 1.68 -15.97
N GLN A 29 7.88 2.00 -15.84
CA GLN A 29 7.47 3.06 -14.93
C GLN A 29 7.54 2.56 -13.48
N THR A 30 8.54 3.06 -12.76
CA THR A 30 8.73 2.76 -11.33
C THR A 30 7.83 3.68 -10.50
N PHE A 31 7.24 3.13 -9.44
CA PHE A 31 6.45 3.90 -8.48
C PHE A 31 7.32 4.60 -7.45
N GLY A 32 8.62 4.32 -7.44
CA GLY A 32 9.57 4.91 -6.51
C GLY A 32 9.40 4.36 -5.10
N ILE A 33 9.04 3.08 -4.97
CA ILE A 33 8.94 2.41 -3.67
C ILE A 33 10.32 2.41 -3.00
N THR A 34 10.41 2.92 -1.78
CA THR A 34 11.63 2.97 -1.00
C THR A 34 11.42 2.46 0.41
N LEU A 35 12.49 1.90 1.01
CA LEU A 35 12.51 1.57 2.43
C LEU A 35 12.46 2.85 3.26
N ASP A 36 11.58 2.91 4.25
CA ASP A 36 11.58 3.99 5.24
C ASP A 36 12.83 3.86 6.14
N LYS A 37 13.84 4.66 5.82
CA LYS A 37 15.11 4.65 6.55
C LYS A 37 14.97 5.17 7.97
N ALA A 38 14.11 6.16 8.22
CA ALA A 38 13.87 6.67 9.56
C ALA A 38 13.26 5.57 10.44
N ALA A 39 12.24 4.88 9.94
CA ALA A 39 11.62 3.77 10.66
C ALA A 39 12.61 2.62 10.96
N ARG A 40 13.51 2.33 10.01
CA ARG A 40 14.55 1.31 10.18
C ARG A 40 15.60 1.72 11.20
N ASP A 41 16.20 2.90 11.02
CA ASP A 41 17.38 3.30 11.76
C ASP A 41 17.01 3.69 13.21
N ASP A 42 15.82 4.25 13.42
CA ASP A 42 15.36 4.67 14.74
C ASP A 42 14.62 3.58 15.50
N ALA A 43 13.75 2.83 14.82
CA ALA A 43 12.86 1.88 15.47
C ALA A 43 13.07 0.43 15.02
N GLN A 44 14.07 0.12 14.18
CA GLN A 44 14.27 -1.23 13.62
C GLN A 44 12.99 -1.77 12.97
N ARG A 45 12.25 -0.87 12.31
CA ARG A 45 11.02 -1.20 11.56
C ARG A 45 11.30 -1.19 10.07
N PHE A 46 10.72 -2.15 9.37
CA PHE A 46 10.89 -2.30 7.93
C PHE A 46 9.54 -2.14 7.28
N VAL A 47 9.41 -1.05 6.53
CA VAL A 47 8.25 -0.71 5.72
C VAL A 47 8.73 -0.07 4.44
N TYR A 48 8.17 -0.51 3.32
CA TYR A 48 8.40 0.06 2.02
C TYR A 48 7.18 0.87 1.62
N SER A 49 7.39 2.06 1.09
CA SER A 49 6.29 2.91 0.72
C SER A 49 6.62 3.90 -0.38
N ALA A 50 5.55 4.46 -0.95
CA ALA A 50 5.58 5.66 -1.78
C ALA A 50 4.20 6.32 -1.74
N LYS A 51 4.16 7.61 -2.02
CA LYS A 51 2.95 8.34 -2.38
C LYS A 51 3.05 8.71 -3.86
N LEU A 52 2.01 8.36 -4.61
CA LEU A 52 1.84 8.80 -5.99
C LEU A 52 0.79 9.90 -6.03
N THR A 53 1.10 11.03 -6.66
CA THR A 53 0.14 12.12 -6.88
C THR A 53 -0.12 12.27 -8.36
N PHE A 54 -1.37 12.07 -8.77
CA PHE A 54 -1.81 12.12 -10.17
C PHE A 54 -2.36 13.50 -10.53
N GLU A 55 -2.44 13.79 -11.83
CA GLU A 55 -3.07 15.04 -12.31
C GLU A 55 -4.60 15.03 -12.14
N GLN A 56 -5.19 13.83 -12.21
CA GLN A 56 -6.63 13.58 -12.16
C GLN A 56 -7.03 12.79 -10.90
N ASP A 57 -8.31 12.83 -10.58
CA ASP A 57 -8.88 12.07 -9.46
C ASP A 57 -8.76 10.55 -9.69
N THR A 58 -8.28 9.84 -8.67
CA THR A 58 -8.03 8.39 -8.69
C THR A 58 -9.31 7.58 -8.80
N GLY A 59 -10.45 8.11 -8.37
CA GLY A 59 -11.79 7.56 -8.59
C GLY A 59 -12.14 7.47 -10.08
N THR A 60 -11.66 8.42 -10.88
CA THR A 60 -11.83 8.43 -12.34
C THR A 60 -10.76 7.59 -13.04
N LEU A 61 -9.52 7.63 -12.56
CA LEU A 61 -8.39 6.98 -13.22
C LEU A 61 -8.38 5.45 -13.09
N PHE A 62 -8.85 4.92 -11.95
CA PHE A 62 -8.68 3.51 -11.63
C PHE A 62 -9.99 2.88 -11.17
N ASN A 63 -10.45 1.87 -11.90
CA ASN A 63 -11.41 0.92 -11.37
C ASN A 63 -10.76 0.01 -10.32
N ASP A 64 -11.56 -0.78 -9.61
CA ASP A 64 -11.08 -1.62 -8.52
C ASP A 64 -10.04 -2.66 -8.96
N GLY A 65 -10.20 -3.26 -10.15
CA GLY A 65 -9.23 -4.21 -10.70
C GLY A 65 -7.90 -3.55 -11.03
N GLN A 66 -7.93 -2.33 -11.55
CA GLN A 66 -6.74 -1.52 -11.82
C GLN A 66 -6.05 -1.09 -10.52
N LEU A 67 -6.81 -0.78 -9.47
CA LEU A 67 -6.26 -0.48 -8.14
C LEU A 67 -5.53 -1.71 -7.56
N TYR A 68 -6.08 -2.92 -7.73
CA TYR A 68 -5.35 -4.16 -7.42
C TYR A 68 -4.10 -4.34 -8.32
N GLY A 69 -4.18 -3.93 -9.58
CA GLY A 69 -3.04 -3.85 -10.49
C GLY A 69 -1.92 -2.94 -9.95
N LEU A 70 -2.26 -1.79 -9.37
CA LEU A 70 -1.31 -0.88 -8.72
C LEU A 70 -0.64 -1.56 -7.53
N ALA A 71 -1.42 -2.17 -6.62
CA ALA A 71 -0.87 -2.89 -5.48
C ALA A 71 0.05 -4.04 -5.90
N ARG A 72 -0.29 -4.76 -6.99
CA ARG A 72 0.56 -5.81 -7.57
C ARG A 72 1.90 -5.27 -8.09
N ALA A 73 1.85 -4.20 -8.88
CA ALA A 73 3.06 -3.58 -9.43
C ALA A 73 3.96 -3.03 -8.30
N ALA A 74 3.37 -2.36 -7.31
CA ALA A 74 4.07 -1.89 -6.11
C ALA A 74 4.69 -3.03 -5.29
N PHE A 75 3.97 -4.16 -5.13
CA PHE A 75 4.49 -5.35 -4.45
C PHE A 75 5.71 -5.94 -5.18
N ASN A 76 5.67 -6.00 -6.51
CA ASN A 76 6.79 -6.48 -7.31
C ASN A 76 8.01 -5.54 -7.21
N GLU A 77 7.80 -4.22 -7.26
CA GLU A 77 8.88 -3.25 -7.07
C GLU A 77 9.48 -3.36 -5.65
N MET A 78 8.64 -3.48 -4.62
CA MET A 78 9.08 -3.69 -3.24
C MET A 78 9.98 -4.92 -3.11
N GLN A 79 9.61 -6.05 -3.72
CA GLN A 79 10.44 -7.26 -3.65
C GLN A 79 11.82 -7.05 -4.28
N THR A 80 11.88 -6.36 -5.42
CA THR A 80 13.15 -6.00 -6.07
C THR A 80 13.99 -5.07 -5.17
N LYS A 81 13.36 -4.05 -4.58
CA LYS A 81 14.04 -3.11 -3.68
C LYS A 81 14.52 -3.77 -2.38
N PHE A 82 13.72 -4.65 -1.81
CA PHE A 82 14.09 -5.44 -0.63
C PHE A 82 15.39 -6.21 -0.83
N ASN A 83 15.52 -6.88 -1.98
CA ASN A 83 16.74 -7.62 -2.32
C ASN A 83 17.94 -6.66 -2.48
N ALA A 84 17.73 -5.51 -3.11
CA ALA A 84 18.77 -4.49 -3.29
C ALA A 84 19.24 -3.88 -1.96
N ASP A 85 18.33 -3.67 -1.01
CA ASP A 85 18.61 -3.10 0.31
C ASP A 85 19.32 -4.07 1.27
N LYS A 86 19.50 -5.35 0.87
CA LYS A 86 20.18 -6.40 1.65
C LYS A 86 19.62 -6.57 3.07
N VAL A 87 18.32 -6.37 3.22
CA VAL A 87 17.62 -6.59 4.49
C VAL A 87 17.50 -8.10 4.75
N ARG A 88 17.57 -8.53 6.02
CA ARG A 88 17.43 -9.96 6.39
C ARG A 88 16.08 -10.50 5.94
N PHE A 89 16.05 -11.71 5.39
CA PHE A 89 14.84 -12.34 4.84
C PHE A 89 13.65 -12.37 5.82
N ASN A 90 13.88 -12.64 7.11
CA ASN A 90 12.82 -12.64 8.13
C ASN A 90 12.21 -11.25 8.42
N ARG A 91 12.78 -10.19 7.86
CA ARG A 91 12.27 -8.81 7.92
C ARG A 91 11.58 -8.38 6.63
N GLN A 92 11.45 -9.26 5.64
CA GLN A 92 10.77 -8.96 4.37
C GLN A 92 9.27 -8.72 4.60
N PRO A 93 8.72 -7.56 4.21
CA PRO A 93 7.28 -7.40 4.09
C PRO A 93 6.71 -8.30 2.99
N VAL A 94 5.54 -8.86 3.24
CA VAL A 94 4.89 -9.87 2.40
C VAL A 94 3.56 -9.40 1.83
N MET A 95 3.17 -8.16 2.13
CA MET A 95 1.94 -7.52 1.69
C MET A 95 2.23 -6.08 1.25
N MET A 96 1.47 -5.61 0.28
CA MET A 96 1.44 -4.24 -0.20
C MET A 96 -0.02 -3.78 -0.30
N ALA A 97 -0.32 -2.61 0.26
CA ALA A 97 -1.60 -1.94 0.11
C ALA A 97 -1.47 -0.81 -0.92
N ALA A 98 -2.56 -0.55 -1.65
CA ALA A 98 -2.74 0.66 -2.42
C ALA A 98 -4.02 1.35 -1.94
N MET A 99 -3.86 2.52 -1.34
CA MET A 99 -4.94 3.35 -0.82
C MET A 99 -5.11 4.57 -1.72
N ALA A 100 -6.23 4.63 -2.44
CA ALA A 100 -6.56 5.70 -3.37
C ALA A 100 -7.58 6.65 -2.73
N LEU A 101 -7.29 7.95 -2.78
CA LEU A 101 -8.17 9.02 -2.31
C LEU A 101 -7.82 10.34 -3.00
N GLY A 102 -8.83 11.05 -3.51
CA GLY A 102 -8.62 12.25 -4.30
C GLY A 102 -7.65 11.97 -5.46
N LYS A 103 -6.58 12.77 -5.57
CA LYS A 103 -5.51 12.59 -6.57
C LYS A 103 -4.36 11.69 -6.13
N ASP A 104 -4.40 11.17 -4.91
CA ASP A 104 -3.27 10.51 -4.29
C ASP A 104 -3.49 8.99 -4.16
N VAL A 105 -2.40 8.24 -4.33
CA VAL A 105 -2.32 6.82 -3.99
C VAL A 105 -1.17 6.61 -3.02
N TYR A 106 -1.49 6.17 -1.80
CA TYR A 106 -0.50 5.74 -0.82
C TYR A 106 -0.24 4.25 -1.00
N LEU A 107 1.01 3.91 -1.32
CA LEU A 107 1.51 2.55 -1.43
C LEU A 107 2.30 2.24 -0.16
N SER A 108 1.91 1.18 0.55
CA SER A 108 2.55 0.83 1.82
C SER A 108 2.63 -0.67 2.01
N SER A 109 3.79 -1.17 2.43
CA SER A 109 3.93 -2.56 2.82
C SER A 109 3.40 -2.81 4.22
N ASN A 110 3.17 -4.07 4.59
CA ASN A 110 2.98 -4.39 6.00
C ASN A 110 4.26 -4.04 6.79
N LEU A 111 4.10 -3.62 8.04
CA LEU A 111 5.22 -3.33 8.93
C LEU A 111 5.86 -4.63 9.42
N LYS A 112 7.18 -4.63 9.53
CA LYS A 112 7.96 -5.65 10.24
C LYS A 112 8.77 -4.98 11.35
N GLY A 113 8.94 -5.68 12.47
CA GLY A 113 9.74 -5.17 13.60
C GLY A 113 9.02 -5.09 14.94
N GLY A 114 7.72 -5.41 15.01
CA GLY A 114 6.94 -5.42 16.26
C GLY A 114 5.73 -4.48 16.19
N PRO A 115 5.05 -4.25 17.33
CA PRO A 115 3.77 -3.53 17.42
C PRO A 115 3.93 -1.99 17.26
N PHE A 116 4.49 -1.53 16.13
CA PHE A 116 4.95 -0.15 15.93
C PHE A 116 3.92 0.91 16.32
N LEU A 117 2.70 0.82 15.80
CA LEU A 117 1.66 1.83 16.03
C LEU A 117 1.19 1.89 17.49
N TYR A 118 1.33 0.81 18.26
CA TYR A 118 1.00 0.82 19.69
C TYR A 118 2.13 1.35 20.58
N THR A 119 3.38 1.19 20.16
CA THR A 119 4.55 1.46 21.02
C THR A 119 5.31 2.72 20.67
N TYR A 120 5.18 3.22 19.45
CA TYR A 120 6.11 4.21 18.90
C TYR A 120 5.42 5.44 18.27
N ALA A 121 4.15 5.34 17.90
CA ALA A 121 3.38 6.53 17.56
C ALA A 121 3.21 7.38 18.84
N ASP A 122 3.80 8.58 18.87
CA ASP A 122 3.66 9.49 20.01
C ASP A 122 2.16 9.77 20.24
N SER A 123 1.72 9.60 21.49
CA SER A 123 0.36 9.93 21.96
C SER A 123 -0.16 11.31 21.56
N ARG A 124 0.74 12.27 21.31
CA ARG A 124 0.42 13.66 20.94
C ARG A 124 0.31 13.88 19.43
N LEU A 125 0.92 13.00 18.64
CA LEU A 125 0.86 13.03 17.18
C LEU A 125 -0.09 11.95 16.63
N LYS A 126 -0.67 11.11 17.52
CA LYS A 126 -1.66 10.05 17.25
C LYS A 126 -2.65 10.51 16.19
N PRO A 127 -2.39 10.17 14.92
CA PRO A 127 -3.39 10.40 13.92
C PRO A 127 -4.56 9.47 14.23
N GLN A 128 -5.75 9.85 13.78
CA GLN A 128 -7.03 9.20 14.06
C GLN A 128 -6.98 7.66 14.03
N VAL A 129 -6.07 7.08 13.22
CA VAL A 129 -5.64 5.67 13.25
C VAL A 129 -5.49 5.07 14.65
N VAL A 130 -4.72 5.66 15.56
CA VAL A 130 -4.51 5.02 16.88
C VAL A 130 -5.80 5.02 17.70
N VAL A 131 -6.61 6.08 17.58
CA VAL A 131 -7.93 6.15 18.21
C VAL A 131 -8.86 5.09 17.63
N ALA A 132 -8.86 4.88 16.31
CA ALA A 132 -9.63 3.82 15.67
C ALA A 132 -9.16 2.42 16.08
N LEU A 133 -7.85 2.19 16.19
CA LEU A 133 -7.30 0.93 16.70
C LEU A 133 -7.70 0.68 18.17
N GLU A 134 -7.71 1.72 19.00
CA GLU A 134 -8.16 1.66 20.41
C GLU A 134 -9.66 1.33 20.49
N ARG A 135 -10.51 1.96 19.67
CA ARG A 135 -11.95 1.62 19.57
C ARG A 135 -12.18 0.16 19.19
N CYS A 136 -11.42 -0.34 18.21
CA CYS A 136 -11.47 -1.76 17.83
C CYS A 136 -11.11 -2.67 19.03
N GLN A 137 -10.08 -2.29 19.80
CA GLN A 137 -9.68 -3.05 20.97
C GLN A 137 -10.72 -3.00 22.10
N THR A 138 -11.35 -1.85 22.33
CA THR A 138 -12.43 -1.70 23.31
C THR A 138 -13.64 -2.57 22.95
N SER A 139 -14.03 -2.61 21.67
CA SER A 139 -15.12 -3.46 21.19
C SER A 139 -14.89 -4.94 21.50
N LEU A 140 -13.65 -5.45 21.33
CA LEU A 140 -13.32 -6.81 21.77
C LEU A 140 -13.40 -6.98 23.29
N GLN A 141 -12.90 -6.01 24.06
CA GLN A 141 -12.94 -6.11 25.52
C GLN A 141 -14.38 -6.19 26.03
N ASP A 142 -15.33 -5.53 25.37
CA ASP A 142 -16.75 -5.66 25.68
C ASP A 142 -17.33 -7.03 25.28
N ALA A 143 -16.82 -7.67 24.22
CA ALA A 143 -17.11 -9.08 23.96
C ALA A 143 -16.54 -9.99 25.06
N ALA A 144 -15.39 -9.65 25.64
CA ALA A 144 -14.81 -10.41 26.74
C ALA A 144 -15.60 -10.35 28.04
N LYS A 145 -16.15 -9.18 28.37
CA LYS A 145 -17.08 -9.01 29.50
C LYS A 145 -18.32 -9.90 29.37
N ARG A 146 -18.68 -10.32 28.15
CA ARG A 146 -19.79 -11.25 27.86
C ARG A 146 -19.36 -12.73 27.84
N GLY A 147 -18.19 -13.05 28.38
CA GLY A 147 -17.69 -14.43 28.52
C GLY A 147 -16.90 -14.96 27.32
N THR A 148 -16.52 -14.11 26.36
CA THR A 148 -15.69 -14.50 25.21
C THR A 148 -14.20 -14.34 25.54
N THR A 149 -13.37 -15.35 25.31
CA THR A 149 -11.91 -15.15 25.43
C THR A 149 -11.43 -14.30 24.25
N VAL A 150 -10.83 -13.13 24.51
CA VAL A 150 -10.33 -12.22 23.46
C VAL A 150 -8.84 -11.91 23.61
N ASP A 151 -8.21 -11.55 22.50
CA ASP A 151 -6.80 -11.16 22.46
C ASP A 151 -6.64 -9.71 22.95
N LYS A 152 -5.46 -9.40 23.52
CA LYS A 152 -5.12 -8.06 24.01
C LYS A 152 -4.87 -7.07 22.88
N GLN A 153 -4.58 -7.56 21.66
CA GLN A 153 -4.30 -6.74 20.48
C GLN A 153 -4.83 -7.41 19.20
N HIS A 154 -4.92 -6.64 18.12
CA HIS A 154 -5.08 -7.17 16.77
C HIS A 154 -4.04 -8.27 16.48
N ARG A 155 -4.42 -9.33 15.74
CA ARG A 155 -3.55 -10.48 15.46
C ARG A 155 -2.19 -10.15 14.82
N THR A 156 -2.12 -9.07 14.03
CA THR A 156 -0.90 -8.57 13.41
C THR A 156 -0.31 -7.37 14.14
N GLN A 157 -0.81 -7.04 15.33
CA GLN A 157 -0.39 -5.90 16.13
C GLN A 157 -0.42 -4.58 15.34
N ALA A 158 -1.53 -4.36 14.62
CA ALA A 158 -1.73 -3.22 13.72
C ALA A 158 -0.67 -3.06 12.61
N SER A 159 0.14 -4.09 12.33
CA SER A 159 1.20 -4.04 11.31
C SER A 159 0.69 -4.31 9.89
N CYS A 160 -0.63 -4.25 9.66
CA CYS A 160 -1.22 -4.45 8.33
C CYS A 160 -0.75 -3.36 7.35
N ALA A 161 -0.63 -3.71 6.08
CA ALA A 161 -0.17 -2.81 5.02
C ALA A 161 -1.12 -1.61 4.87
N GLU A 162 -2.41 -1.89 5.01
CA GLU A 162 -3.49 -0.94 4.88
C GLU A 162 -3.48 0.09 6.02
N VAL A 163 -3.29 -0.38 7.27
CA VAL A 163 -3.18 0.50 8.43
C VAL A 163 -1.95 1.40 8.30
N ALA A 164 -0.84 0.88 7.75
CA ALA A 164 0.34 1.68 7.46
C ALA A 164 0.06 2.76 6.40
N ALA A 165 -0.68 2.45 5.33
CA ALA A 165 -1.06 3.43 4.31
C ALA A 165 -1.94 4.55 4.89
N VAL A 166 -2.94 4.20 5.72
CA VAL A 166 -3.80 5.19 6.41
C VAL A 166 -2.96 6.05 7.36
N HIS A 167 -2.05 5.44 8.12
CA HIS A 167 -1.15 6.16 9.02
C HIS A 167 -0.27 7.17 8.28
N GLN A 168 0.26 6.79 7.10
CA GLN A 168 1.01 7.72 6.26
C GLN A 168 0.17 8.88 5.75
N TYR A 169 -1.09 8.67 5.39
CA TYR A 169 -1.97 9.77 4.98
C TYR A 169 -2.10 10.85 6.06
N TYR A 170 -2.29 10.46 7.31
CA TYR A 170 -2.41 11.45 8.39
C TYR A 170 -1.07 12.09 8.80
N LEU A 171 0.06 11.44 8.51
CA LEU A 171 1.40 12.01 8.70
C LEU A 171 1.87 12.88 7.53
N ASP A 172 1.13 12.88 6.42
CA ASP A 172 1.51 13.65 5.25
C ASP A 172 1.21 15.14 5.45
N ASP A 173 2.26 15.96 5.45
CA ASP A 173 2.18 17.42 5.60
C ASP A 173 1.45 18.10 4.44
N ALA A 174 1.33 17.44 3.27
CA ALA A 174 0.54 17.94 2.16
C ALA A 174 -0.98 17.79 2.39
N VAL A 175 -1.40 16.98 3.37
CA VAL A 175 -2.80 16.79 3.71
C VAL A 175 -3.24 17.84 4.72
N THR A 176 -4.21 18.64 4.34
CA THR A 176 -4.76 19.71 5.20
C THR A 176 -5.53 19.13 6.39
N GLU A 177 -5.61 19.90 7.48
CA GLU A 177 -6.42 19.50 8.65
C GLU A 177 -7.88 19.24 8.30
N ALA A 178 -8.47 20.06 7.41
CA ALA A 178 -9.82 19.86 6.92
C ALA A 178 -9.98 18.51 6.22
N ALA A 179 -9.04 18.13 5.34
CA ALA A 179 -9.06 16.83 4.68
C ALA A 179 -8.86 15.67 5.68
N ARG A 180 -8.04 15.86 6.72
CA ARG A 180 -7.88 14.83 7.79
C ARG A 180 -9.18 14.64 8.58
N ASN A 181 -9.97 15.69 8.78
CA ASN A 181 -11.22 15.62 9.53
C ASN A 181 -12.40 15.12 8.69
N ASP A 182 -12.36 15.37 7.38
CA ASP A 182 -13.35 14.93 6.40
C ASP A 182 -12.64 14.39 5.14
N PRO A 183 -12.15 13.14 5.19
CA PRO A 183 -11.36 12.57 4.10
C PRO A 183 -12.20 12.35 2.84
N PRO A 184 -11.63 12.57 1.64
CA PRO A 184 -12.30 12.22 0.39
C PRO A 184 -12.67 10.73 0.34
N PRO A 185 -13.61 10.34 -0.56
CA PRO A 185 -13.92 8.93 -0.79
C PRO A 185 -12.66 8.09 -0.97
N THR A 186 -12.44 7.16 -0.04
CA THR A 186 -11.19 6.40 0.05
C THR A 186 -11.45 4.94 -0.28
N ARG A 187 -10.61 4.37 -1.15
CA ARG A 187 -10.61 2.94 -1.50
C ARG A 187 -9.27 2.32 -1.17
N ILE A 188 -9.27 1.13 -0.58
CA ILE A 188 -8.03 0.42 -0.27
C ILE A 188 -8.07 -1.04 -0.69
N VAL A 189 -7.00 -1.48 -1.34
CA VAL A 189 -6.81 -2.88 -1.74
C VAL A 189 -5.47 -3.40 -1.24
N ALA A 190 -5.32 -4.72 -1.21
CA ALA A 190 -4.08 -5.36 -0.78
C ALA A 190 -3.65 -6.48 -1.71
N TYR A 191 -2.35 -6.60 -1.97
CA TYR A 191 -1.74 -7.65 -2.78
C TYR A 191 -0.52 -8.22 -2.05
N GLY A 192 -0.35 -9.54 -2.09
CA GLY A 192 0.81 -10.19 -1.49
C GLY A 192 0.54 -11.62 -1.09
N LYS A 193 1.37 -12.13 -0.17
CA LYS A 193 1.35 -13.52 0.31
C LYS A 193 0.36 -13.70 1.45
N ALA A 194 -0.57 -14.63 1.31
CA ALA A 194 -1.48 -15.00 2.39
C ALA A 194 -0.76 -15.84 3.47
N GLY A 195 -0.45 -15.25 4.61
CA GLY A 195 0.27 -15.96 5.67
C GLY A 195 1.69 -16.36 5.27
N GLN A 196 2.27 -17.37 5.94
CA GLN A 196 3.66 -17.76 5.70
C GLN A 196 3.85 -18.49 4.37
N ASP A 197 2.91 -19.36 3.99
CA ASP A 197 3.05 -20.28 2.85
C ASP A 197 1.92 -20.17 1.80
N GLY A 198 0.99 -19.22 1.97
CA GLY A 198 -0.12 -19.07 1.03
C GLY A 198 0.30 -18.47 -0.31
N PRO A 199 -0.59 -18.52 -1.31
CA PRO A 199 -0.33 -18.01 -2.64
C PRO A 199 -0.13 -16.49 -2.61
N ILE A 200 0.76 -16.01 -3.50
CA ILE A 200 0.89 -14.58 -3.80
C ILE A 200 -0.27 -14.19 -4.72
N GLY A 201 -1.00 -13.15 -4.35
CA GLY A 201 -2.10 -12.65 -5.16
C GLY A 201 -2.90 -11.54 -4.48
N PRO A 202 -4.03 -11.15 -5.07
CA PRO A 202 -4.98 -10.24 -4.44
C PRO A 202 -5.44 -10.78 -3.08
N GLN A 203 -5.51 -9.91 -2.07
CA GLN A 203 -5.99 -10.24 -0.73
C GLN A 203 -7.21 -9.39 -0.37
N ASN A 204 -8.02 -9.87 0.57
CA ASN A 204 -9.07 -9.05 1.17
C ASN A 204 -8.37 -8.02 2.05
N ALA A 205 -8.40 -6.75 1.65
CA ALA A 205 -7.71 -5.69 2.37
C ALA A 205 -8.33 -5.56 3.76
N CYS A 206 -7.57 -5.87 4.80
CA CYS A 206 -8.04 -5.83 6.19
C CYS A 206 -9.38 -6.57 6.48
N GLY A 207 -9.86 -7.41 5.56
CA GLY A 207 -11.27 -7.77 5.41
C GLY A 207 -11.65 -9.16 5.94
N GLY A 208 -11.01 -9.60 7.02
CA GLY A 208 -11.57 -10.66 7.86
C GLY A 208 -12.52 -10.04 8.89
N GLY A 209 -13.61 -10.73 9.22
CA GLY A 209 -14.31 -10.47 10.48
C GLY A 209 -13.46 -10.89 11.67
N ASP A 210 -14.08 -11.00 12.84
CA ASP A 210 -13.44 -11.60 14.00
C ASP A 210 -12.87 -12.99 13.65
N VAL A 211 -11.65 -13.23 14.07
CA VAL A 211 -10.94 -14.50 13.84
C VAL A 211 -10.76 -15.18 15.17
N VAL A 212 -11.11 -16.47 15.26
CA VAL A 212 -10.77 -17.30 16.42
C VAL A 212 -9.41 -17.95 16.16
N ARG A 213 -8.43 -17.69 17.02
CA ARG A 213 -7.14 -18.38 17.01
C ARG A 213 -6.89 -19.01 18.36
N ASN A 214 -6.70 -20.32 18.40
CA ASN A 214 -6.47 -21.07 19.65
C ASN A 214 -7.54 -20.79 20.73
N GLY A 215 -8.80 -20.66 20.33
CA GLY A 215 -9.91 -20.36 21.25
C GLY A 215 -9.99 -18.89 21.69
N VAL A 216 -9.14 -18.01 21.15
CA VAL A 216 -9.12 -16.58 21.45
C VAL A 216 -9.64 -15.80 20.25
N VAL A 217 -10.65 -14.97 20.46
CA VAL A 217 -11.18 -14.05 19.44
C VAL A 217 -10.25 -12.85 19.32
N THR A 218 -9.84 -12.54 18.10
CA THR A 218 -9.15 -11.30 17.76
C THR A 218 -9.92 -10.59 16.66
N TRP A 219 -9.99 -9.27 16.72
CA TRP A 219 -10.73 -8.47 15.77
C TRP A 219 -9.96 -8.47 14.45
N GLY A 220 -10.69 -8.51 13.33
CA GLY A 220 -10.13 -8.20 12.03
C GLY A 220 -10.21 -6.70 11.78
N CYS A 221 -9.33 -6.16 10.95
CA CYS A 221 -9.33 -4.74 10.59
C CYS A 221 -10.59 -4.27 9.82
N LYS A 222 -11.65 -5.08 9.69
CA LYS A 222 -12.92 -4.67 9.09
C LYS A 222 -13.56 -3.51 9.87
N GLN A 223 -13.54 -3.57 11.21
CA GLN A 223 -14.06 -2.47 12.03
C GLN A 223 -13.25 -1.20 11.80
N PHE A 224 -11.91 -1.32 11.78
CA PHE A 224 -11.02 -0.20 11.48
C PHE A 224 -11.34 0.46 10.13
N MET A 225 -11.55 -0.33 9.08
CA MET A 225 -11.93 0.23 7.77
C MET A 225 -13.28 0.95 7.81
N ALA A 226 -14.25 0.44 8.58
CA ALA A 226 -15.55 1.09 8.74
C ALA A 226 -15.44 2.41 9.53
N ASP A 227 -14.66 2.42 10.62
CA ASP A 227 -14.45 3.61 11.45
C ASP A 227 -13.75 4.74 10.68
N GLU A 228 -12.82 4.38 9.79
CA GLU A 228 -12.13 5.32 8.89
C GLU A 228 -12.92 5.60 7.60
N GLN A 229 -14.14 5.07 7.47
CA GLN A 229 -15.01 5.23 6.28
C GLN A 229 -14.35 4.79 4.96
N ILE A 230 -13.46 3.81 5.02
CA ILE A 230 -12.71 3.30 3.88
C ILE A 230 -13.50 2.20 3.18
N THR A 231 -13.69 2.36 1.88
CA THR A 231 -14.25 1.32 1.03
C THR A 231 -13.17 0.27 0.73
N VAL A 232 -13.49 -1.00 0.96
CA VAL A 232 -12.63 -2.13 0.57
C VAL A 232 -13.24 -2.81 -0.66
N PRO A 233 -12.69 -2.58 -1.86
CA PRO A 233 -13.12 -3.30 -3.05
C PRO A 233 -13.08 -4.81 -2.87
N ARG A 234 -14.01 -5.51 -3.53
CA ARG A 234 -14.06 -6.96 -3.48
C ARG A 234 -12.79 -7.54 -4.10
N LYS A 235 -12.18 -8.50 -3.41
CA LYS A 235 -11.07 -9.28 -3.95
C LYS A 235 -11.44 -9.88 -5.33
N PRO A 236 -10.63 -9.61 -6.36
CA PRO A 236 -10.77 -10.20 -7.68
C PRO A 236 -10.78 -11.73 -7.63
N THR A 237 -11.67 -12.35 -8.41
CA THR A 237 -11.56 -13.77 -8.76
C THR A 237 -10.57 -13.94 -9.91
N ASN A 238 -10.14 -15.18 -10.19
CA ASN A 238 -9.05 -15.51 -11.12
C ASN A 238 -9.17 -14.95 -12.55
N ASN A 239 -10.32 -14.36 -12.93
CA ASN A 239 -10.60 -13.85 -14.28
C ASN A 239 -10.52 -12.32 -14.41
N LEU A 240 -10.24 -11.57 -13.32
CA LEU A 240 -10.22 -10.12 -13.43
C LEU A 240 -8.91 -9.62 -14.06
N ASN A 241 -9.07 -8.73 -15.03
CA ASN A 241 -7.95 -8.02 -15.63
C ASN A 241 -7.34 -7.04 -14.61
N LEU A 242 -6.12 -7.34 -14.13
CA LEU A 242 -5.32 -6.47 -13.26
C LEU A 242 -4.33 -5.58 -14.03
N ASN A 243 -4.54 -5.42 -15.34
CA ASN A 243 -3.70 -4.57 -16.15
C ASN A 243 -3.96 -3.11 -15.80
N LEU A 244 -2.87 -2.37 -15.68
CA LEU A 244 -2.92 -0.93 -15.47
C LEU A 244 -3.43 -0.22 -16.74
N PRO A 245 -4.00 1.00 -16.63
CA PRO A 245 -4.39 1.78 -17.79
C PRO A 245 -3.24 1.95 -18.78
N ASN A 246 -3.56 1.99 -20.08
CA ASN A 246 -2.62 2.26 -21.15
C ASN A 246 -3.18 3.36 -22.08
N PRO A 247 -2.52 4.54 -22.19
CA PRO A 247 -1.28 4.92 -21.50
C PRO A 247 -1.47 5.02 -19.98
N PHE A 248 -0.41 4.77 -19.22
CA PHE A 248 -0.47 4.92 -17.77
C PHE A 248 -0.54 6.42 -17.41
N PRO A 249 -1.37 6.84 -16.45
CA PRO A 249 -1.51 8.24 -16.09
C PRO A 249 -0.20 8.83 -15.55
N LYS A 250 0.05 10.11 -15.82
CA LYS A 250 1.20 10.83 -15.25
C LYS A 250 1.02 11.04 -13.75
N PHE A 251 2.13 10.92 -13.02
CA PHE A 251 2.17 11.15 -11.58
C PHE A 251 3.53 11.71 -11.15
N THR A 252 3.55 12.30 -9.96
CA THR A 252 4.77 12.55 -9.19
C THR A 252 4.86 11.57 -8.02
N THR A 253 6.07 11.33 -7.53
CA THR A 253 6.31 10.44 -6.39
C THR A 253 6.98 11.19 -5.25
N THR A 254 6.49 10.96 -4.03
CA THR A 254 7.17 11.32 -2.79
C THR A 254 7.18 10.12 -1.84
N GLN A 255 7.96 10.19 -0.77
CA GLN A 255 7.88 9.22 0.34
C GLN A 255 7.35 9.93 1.58
N VAL A 256 6.32 9.37 2.19
CA VAL A 256 5.84 9.78 3.52
C VAL A 256 6.33 8.75 4.53
N SER A 257 7.07 9.18 5.54
CA SER A 257 7.55 8.26 6.58
C SER A 257 6.40 7.82 7.48
N VAL A 258 6.46 6.59 7.99
CA VAL A 258 5.57 6.14 9.07
C VAL A 258 5.98 6.69 10.44
N MET A 259 7.18 7.28 10.53
CA MET A 259 7.69 7.90 11.74
C MET A 259 7.06 9.27 11.92
N CYS A 260 6.64 9.58 13.14
CA CYS A 260 6.10 10.89 13.45
C CYS A 260 7.20 11.97 13.35
N PRO A 261 6.93 13.11 12.69
CA PRO A 261 7.88 14.22 12.62
C PRO A 261 8.31 14.66 14.02
N GLY A 262 9.61 14.87 14.23
CA GLY A 262 10.16 15.37 15.49
C GLY A 262 10.39 14.32 16.59
N HIS A 263 10.12 13.03 16.35
CA HIS A 263 10.54 11.99 17.28
C HIS A 263 12.07 11.85 17.25
N LYS A 264 12.74 12.27 18.32
CA LYS A 264 14.15 12.00 18.57
C LYS A 264 14.24 10.85 19.58
N LYS A 265 15.15 9.90 19.36
CA LYS A 265 15.52 8.92 20.40
C LYS A 265 15.86 9.69 21.69
N PRO A 266 15.33 9.30 22.86
CA PRO A 266 15.83 9.79 24.13
C PRO A 266 17.32 9.44 24.30
#